data_AF-A0A822UU39-F1
#
_entry.id   AF-A0A822UU39-F1
#
_cell.length_a   1.000
_cell.length_b   1.000
_cell.length_c   1.000
_cell.angle_alpha   90.00
_cell.angle_beta   90.00
_cell.angle_gamma   90.00
#
_symmetry.space_group_name_H-M   'P 1'
#
loop_
_entity.id
_entity.type
_entity.pdbx_description
1 polymer ?
#
loop_
_entity_poly.entity_id
_entity_poly.type
_entity_poly.pdbx_seq_one_letter_code
_entity_poly.pdbx_strand_id
1 'polypeptide(L)'
;MTDETVQPKQPATWRIILAFFLDFWTAFFAAGFLVATVAGGRTPEGFALNGAPAFIAFALIIAYFVVLGRFFGGTLWQRLLKARR
;
A
#
# COMPACT_ATOMS: atom_id res chain seq x y z
N MET A 1 11.47 26.11 37.06
CA MET A 1 10.83 26.11 35.73
C MET A 1 11.06 24.72 35.16
N THR A 2 10.09 23.81 35.34
CA THR A 2 10.20 22.42 34.88
C THR A 2 9.86 22.37 33.40
N ASP A 3 10.87 22.10 32.58
CA ASP A 3 10.71 21.87 31.14
C ASP A 3 10.01 20.52 30.95
N GLU A 4 8.68 20.54 30.87
CA GLU A 4 7.91 19.35 30.47
C GLU A 4 8.22 19.06 29.01
N THR A 5 9.22 18.21 28.77
CA THR A 5 9.50 17.68 27.44
C THR A 5 8.25 16.95 26.93
N VAL A 6 7.48 17.61 26.07
CA VAL A 6 6.33 17.01 25.39
C VAL A 6 6.88 15.89 24.51
N GLN A 7 6.85 14.66 25.03
CA GLN A 7 7.25 13.49 24.28
C GLN A 7 6.37 13.40 23.03
N PRO A 8 6.95 13.40 21.81
CA PRO A 8 6.16 13.27 20.60
C PRO A 8 5.41 11.95 20.67
N LYS A 9 4.07 12.03 20.65
CA LYS A 9 3.18 10.87 20.75
C LYS A 9 3.45 9.95 19.56
N GLN A 10 4.25 8.92 19.79
CA GLN A 10 4.52 7.88 18.81
C GLN A 10 3.18 7.34 18.28
N PRO A 11 3.00 7.26 16.96
CA PRO A 11 1.75 6.76 16.40
C PRO A 11 1.52 5.32 16.86
N ALA A 12 0.28 5.03 17.26
CA ALA A 12 -0.08 3.71 17.75
C ALA A 12 0.16 2.65 16.67
N THR A 13 0.83 1.55 17.04
CA THR A 13 1.24 0.47 16.12
C THR A 13 0.08 -0.10 15.31
N TRP A 14 -1.13 -0.17 15.88
CA TRP A 14 -2.32 -0.63 15.17
C TRP A 14 -2.66 0.22 13.94
N ARG A 15 -2.40 1.54 13.97
CA ARG A 15 -2.63 2.45 12.83
C ARG A 15 -1.66 2.14 11.69
N ILE A 16 -0.44 1.75 12.03
CA ILE A 16 0.59 1.36 11.06
C ILE A 16 0.22 0.02 10.41
N ILE A 17 -0.19 -0.96 11.21
CA ILE A 17 -0.62 -2.28 10.71
C ILE A 17 -1.86 -2.14 9.84
N LEU A 18 -2.87 -1.37 10.27
CA LEU A 18 -4.09 -1.14 9.49
C LEU A 18 -3.79 -0.43 8.17
N ALA A 19 -2.93 0.59 8.19
CA ALA A 19 -2.49 1.26 6.98
C ALA A 19 -1.83 0.30 6.00
N PHE A 20 -0.93 -0.57 6.49
CA PHE A 20 -0.26 -1.56 5.66
C PHE A 20 -1.24 -2.53 5.00
N PHE A 21 -2.22 -3.04 5.76
CA PHE A 21 -3.26 -3.92 5.20
C PHE A 21 -4.10 -3.20 4.14
N LEU A 22 -4.52 -1.96 4.41
CA LEU A 22 -5.27 -1.15 3.44
C LEU A 22 -4.45 -0.90 2.18
N ASP A 23 -3.20 -0.48 2.30
CA ASP A 23 -2.30 -0.26 1.16
C ASP A 23 -2.07 -1.54 0.37
N PHE A 24 -1.90 -2.67 1.04
CA PHE A 24 -1.71 -3.97 0.38
C PHE A 24 -2.92 -4.34 -0.46
N TRP A 25 -4.13 -4.26 0.11
CA TRP A 25 -5.36 -4.52 -0.64
C TRP A 25 -5.56 -3.54 -1.78
N THR A 26 -5.32 -2.24 -1.55
CA THR A 26 -5.48 -1.21 -2.58
C THR A 26 -4.52 -1.46 -3.74
N ALA A 27 -3.24 -1.74 -3.45
CA ALA A 27 -2.23 -2.03 -4.44
C ALA A 27 -2.52 -3.34 -5.18
N PHE A 28 -2.96 -4.37 -4.45
CA PHE A 28 -3.31 -5.67 -5.02
C PHE A 28 -4.46 -5.56 -6.01
N PHE A 29 -5.56 -4.91 -5.62
CA PHE A 29 -6.68 -4.70 -6.53
C PHE A 29 -6.31 -3.76 -7.68
N ALA A 30 -5.65 -2.63 -7.41
CA ALA A 30 -5.28 -1.68 -8.45
C ALA A 30 -4.35 -2.30 -9.50
N ALA A 31 -3.25 -2.91 -9.06
CA ALA A 31 -2.29 -3.56 -9.97
C ALA A 31 -2.89 -4.80 -10.64
N GLY A 32 -3.59 -5.65 -9.88
CA GLY A 32 -4.23 -6.85 -10.41
C GLY A 32 -5.27 -6.52 -11.48
N PHE A 33 -6.12 -5.53 -11.23
CA PHE A 33 -7.16 -5.11 -12.16
C PHE A 33 -6.61 -4.38 -13.39
N LEU A 34 -5.55 -3.58 -13.21
CA LEU A 34 -4.84 -2.89 -14.30
C LEU A 34 -4.12 -3.89 -15.22
N VAL A 35 -3.41 -4.87 -14.65
CA VAL A 35 -2.77 -5.91 -15.47
C VAL A 35 -3.82 -6.79 -16.11
N ALA A 36 -4.90 -7.15 -15.40
CA ALA A 36 -5.97 -7.95 -15.97
C ALA A 36 -6.68 -7.26 -17.14
N THR A 37 -6.83 -5.92 -17.11
CA THR A 37 -7.34 -5.20 -18.29
C THR A 37 -6.45 -5.30 -19.49
N VAL A 38 -5.15 -5.17 -19.30
CA VAL A 38 -4.19 -5.11 -20.40
C VAL A 38 -3.90 -6.51 -20.94
N ALA A 39 -3.84 -7.50 -20.06
CA ALA A 39 -3.55 -8.89 -20.39
C ALA A 39 -4.81 -9.72 -20.75
N GLY A 40 -6.02 -9.13 -20.67
CA GLY A 40 -7.27 -9.84 -20.96
C GLY A 40 -7.71 -10.83 -19.87
N GLY A 41 -7.15 -10.76 -18.67
CA GLY A 41 -7.47 -11.63 -17.53
C GLY A 41 -8.68 -11.20 -16.69
N ARG A 42 -9.57 -10.36 -17.22
CA ARG A 42 -10.78 -9.93 -16.50
C ARG A 42 -11.78 -11.08 -16.45
N THR A 43 -12.35 -11.32 -15.28
CA THR A 43 -13.45 -12.29 -15.08
C THR A 43 -14.69 -11.57 -14.58
N PRO A 44 -15.89 -12.16 -14.68
CA PRO A 44 -17.12 -11.56 -14.15
C PRO A 44 -17.03 -11.25 -12.64
N GLU A 45 -16.26 -12.03 -11.90
CA GLU A 45 -16.07 -11.89 -10.45
C GLU A 45 -14.85 -11.03 -10.07
N GLY A 46 -14.03 -10.61 -11.03
CA GLY A 46 -12.83 -9.80 -10.78
C GLY A 46 -11.73 -9.97 -11.82
N PHE A 47 -10.67 -10.69 -11.45
CA PHE A 47 -9.55 -10.96 -12.34
C PHE A 47 -8.87 -12.29 -12.04
N ALA A 48 -8.34 -12.90 -13.10
CA ALA A 48 -7.48 -14.07 -13.05
C ALA A 48 -6.19 -13.78 -13.81
N LEU A 49 -5.05 -13.83 -13.10
CA LEU A 49 -3.73 -13.62 -13.67
C LEU A 49 -2.94 -14.92 -13.55
N ASN A 50 -2.60 -15.54 -14.69
CA ASN A 50 -1.87 -16.80 -14.74
C ASN A 50 -0.53 -16.62 -15.45
N GLY A 51 0.56 -17.07 -14.84
CA GLY A 51 1.90 -16.97 -15.45
C GLY A 51 2.44 -15.54 -15.46
N ALA A 52 2.91 -15.05 -16.62
CA ALA A 52 3.60 -13.77 -16.76
C ALA A 52 2.83 -12.53 -16.24
N PRO A 53 1.51 -12.38 -16.47
CA PRO A 53 0.71 -11.29 -15.89
C PRO A 53 0.74 -11.25 -14.36
N ALA A 54 0.83 -12.40 -13.68
CA ALA A 54 0.91 -12.43 -12.22
C ALA A 54 2.22 -11.82 -11.71
N PHE A 55 3.34 -12.12 -12.37
CA PHE A 55 4.64 -11.52 -12.05
C PHE A 55 4.64 -10.01 -12.30
N ILE A 56 4.01 -9.54 -13.37
CA ILE A 56 3.89 -8.10 -13.67
C ILE A 56 3.05 -7.40 -12.60
N ALA A 57 1.90 -7.97 -12.22
CA ALA A 57 1.07 -7.42 -11.15
C ALA A 57 1.84 -7.35 -9.83
N PHE A 58 2.58 -8.40 -9.49
CA PHE A 58 3.42 -8.41 -8.29
C PHE A 58 4.52 -7.36 -8.34
N ALA A 59 5.19 -7.20 -9.48
CA ALA A 59 6.20 -6.16 -9.68
C ALA A 59 5.59 -4.75 -9.53
N LEU A 60 4.38 -4.52 -10.02
CA LEU A 60 3.66 -3.25 -9.86
C LEU A 60 3.26 -2.99 -8.40
N ILE A 61 2.86 -4.01 -7.65
CA ILE A 61 2.58 -3.88 -6.20
C ILE A 61 3.86 -3.47 -5.46
N ILE A 62 4.98 -4.15 -5.72
CA ILE A 62 6.27 -3.79 -5.13
C ILE A 62 6.64 -2.35 -5.53
N ALA A 63 6.51 -2.00 -6.81
CA ALA A 63 6.79 -0.66 -7.29
C ALA A 63 5.93 0.39 -6.58
N TYR A 64 4.64 0.12 -6.34
CA TYR A 64 3.76 1.00 -5.56
C TYR A 64 4.31 1.22 -4.15
N PHE A 65 4.65 0.16 -3.41
CA PHE A 65 5.19 0.30 -2.05
C PHE A 65 6.57 0.97 -2.03
N VAL A 66 7.43 0.68 -2.99
CA VAL A 66 8.77 1.28 -3.08
C VAL A 66 8.67 2.76 -3.44
N VAL A 67 7.85 3.13 -4.43
CA VAL A 67 7.68 4.54 -4.83
C VAL A 67 7.01 5.33 -3.72
N LEU A 68 5.93 4.83 -3.11
CA LEU A 68 5.28 5.55 -2.01
C LEU A 68 6.15 5.59 -0.75
N GLY A 69 6.81 4.49 -0.40
CA GLY A 69 7.75 4.44 0.71
C GLY A 69 8.94 5.41 0.51
N ARG A 70 9.51 5.44 -0.70
CA ARG A 70 10.73 6.20 -1.01
C ARG A 70 10.49 7.67 -1.31
N PHE A 71 9.47 8.02 -2.09
CA PHE A 71 9.19 9.41 -2.49
C PHE A 71 8.24 10.12 -1.52
N PHE A 72 7.31 9.40 -0.91
CA PHE A 72 6.24 10.02 -0.12
C PHE A 72 6.42 9.82 1.40
N GLY A 73 7.51 9.17 1.84
CA GLY A 73 7.84 9.04 3.27
C GLY A 73 6.79 8.24 4.05
N GLY A 74 6.15 7.28 3.39
CA GLY A 74 5.07 6.46 3.92
C GLY A 74 4.03 6.16 2.84
N THR A 75 3.31 5.06 3.03
CA THR A 75 2.25 4.62 2.10
C THR A 75 1.01 5.52 2.19
N LEU A 76 0.08 5.38 1.24
CA LEU A 76 -1.06 6.30 1.08
C LEU A 76 -1.90 6.34 2.37
N TRP A 77 -2.16 5.17 2.95
CA TRP A 77 -2.95 5.05 4.17
C TRP A 77 -2.16 5.39 5.44
N GLN A 78 -0.83 5.24 5.44
CA GLN A 78 0.00 5.72 6.56
C GLN A 78 -0.07 7.25 6.67
N ARG A 79 -0.15 7.95 5.53
CA ARG A 79 -0.39 9.40 5.50
C ARG A 79 -1.78 9.76 5.98
N LEU A 80 -2.81 9.08 5.47
CA LEU A 80 -4.20 9.37 5.83
C LEU A 80 -4.48 9.11 7.33
N LEU A 81 -3.92 8.04 7.89
CA LEU A 81 -4.06 7.70 9.31
C LEU A 81 -3.10 8.47 10.23
N LYS A 82 -2.29 9.40 9.70
CA LYS A 82 -1.28 10.16 10.45
C LYS A 82 -0.39 9.23 11.29
N ALA A 83 -0.03 8.09 10.71
CA ALA A 83 0.77 7.04 11.35
C ALA A 83 2.27 7.17 10.99
N ARG A 84 2.68 8.37 10.55
CA ARG A 84 4.08 8.68 10.22
C ARG A 84 4.87 8.73 11.54
N ARG A 85 5.85 7.83 11.70
CA ARG A 85 6.87 7.95 12.75
C ARG A 85 7.79 9.12 12.45
#